data_AF-A0AAV8ZKU0-F1
#
_entry.id   AF-A0AAV8ZKU0-F1
#
_cell.length_a   1.000
_cell.length_b   1.000
_cell.length_c   1.000
_cell.angle_alpha   90.00
_cell.angle_beta   90.00
_cell.angle_gamma   90.00
#
_symmetry.space_group_name_H-M   'P 1'
#
loop_
_entity.id
_entity.type
_entity.pdbx_description
1 polymer ?
#
loop_
_entity_poly.entity_id
_entity_poly.type
_entity_poly.pdbx_seq_one_letter_code
_entity_poly.pdbx_strand_id
1 'polypeptide(L)'
;MDVMHSQRLHEKLLSPWIICKKEGSIISAHCDCVAGLREVCTHVAAVLFSIDEAVRKLEDVTRTGVKAYWMPPSNKPVEPKLIYEMDLSSPKRKRLDEIQSEYVMKKK
;
A
#
# COMPACT_ATOMS: atom_id res chain seq x y z
N MET A 1 11.40 6.68 -11.00
CA MET A 1 12.38 7.49 -11.74
C MET A 1 13.70 6.73 -11.74
N ASP A 2 14.12 6.18 -12.88
CA ASP A 2 15.45 5.57 -12.98
C ASP A 2 16.49 6.66 -13.15
N VAL A 3 17.34 6.82 -12.14
CA VAL A 3 18.48 7.72 -12.21
C VAL A 3 19.63 6.98 -12.88
N MET A 4 19.64 6.99 -14.21
CA MET A 4 20.79 6.52 -14.99
C MET A 4 21.94 7.51 -14.80
N HIS A 5 22.81 7.22 -13.82
CA HIS A 5 24.14 7.79 -13.84
C HIS A 5 24.90 7.20 -15.04
N SER A 6 25.75 8.00 -15.66
CA SER A 6 26.74 7.52 -16.61
C SER A 6 27.83 6.71 -15.89
N GLN A 7 27.46 5.72 -15.08
CA GLN A 7 28.40 4.72 -14.59
C GLN A 7 28.55 3.69 -15.70
N ARG A 8 29.77 3.62 -16.24
CA ARG A 8 30.14 2.52 -17.12
C ARG A 8 29.98 1.22 -16.32
N LEU A 9 29.43 0.18 -16.93
CA LEU A 9 29.20 -1.12 -16.28
C LEU A 9 30.47 -1.77 -15.67
N HIS A 10 31.65 -1.28 -16.05
CA HIS A 10 32.95 -1.73 -15.55
C HIS A 10 33.56 -0.82 -14.47
N GLU A 11 32.98 0.35 -14.19
CA GLU A 11 33.52 1.24 -13.18
C GLU A 11 33.17 0.78 -11.76
N LYS A 12 34.07 1.09 -10.82
CA LYS A 12 33.86 0.81 -9.40
C LYS A 12 32.61 1.55 -8.94
N LEU A 13 31.74 0.85 -8.21
CA LEU A 13 30.58 1.45 -7.56
C LEU A 13 31.02 2.59 -6.64
N LEU A 14 30.29 3.69 -6.71
CA LEU A 14 30.46 4.82 -5.79
C LEU A 14 30.07 4.39 -4.37
N SER A 15 30.80 4.91 -3.39
CA SER A 15 30.55 4.68 -1.97
C SER A 15 30.14 5.99 -1.27
N PRO A 16 28.88 6.43 -1.44
CA PRO A 16 28.36 7.57 -0.69
C PRO A 16 28.18 7.20 0.79
N TRP A 17 28.45 8.15 1.68
CA TRP A 17 28.20 8.02 3.12
C TRP A 17 27.47 9.25 3.66
N ILE A 18 26.68 9.04 4.70
CA ILE A 18 25.87 10.07 5.35
C ILE A 18 25.99 9.90 6.86
N ILE A 19 26.19 11.01 7.56
CA ILE A 19 26.13 11.11 9.01
C ILE A 19 24.88 11.91 9.35
N CYS A 20 23.94 11.29 10.08
CA CYS A 20 22.70 11.92 10.52
C CYS A 20 22.45 11.65 12.02
N LYS A 21 21.66 12.51 12.64
CA LYS A 21 21.12 12.28 13.99
C LYS A 21 19.88 11.39 13.92
N LYS A 22 19.52 10.76 15.04
CA LYS A 22 18.28 9.96 15.16
C LYS A 22 17.01 10.76 14.84
N GLU A 23 17.03 12.06 15.05
CA GLU A 23 15.92 12.98 14.75
C GLU A 23 15.77 13.28 13.25
N GLY A 24 16.67 12.77 12.40
CA GLY A 24 16.65 13.00 10.95
C GLY A 24 17.49 14.19 10.47
N SER A 25 18.08 14.98 11.37
CA SER A 25 18.98 16.08 10.96
C SER A 25 20.28 15.55 10.36
N ILE A 26 20.65 16.01 9.17
CA ILE A 26 21.88 15.62 8.48
C ILE A 26 23.05 16.46 9.03
N ILE A 27 24.14 15.79 9.43
CA ILE A 27 25.37 16.43 9.92
C ILE A 27 26.35 16.63 8.76
N SER A 28 26.58 15.58 7.97
CA SER A 28 27.48 15.61 6.83
C SER A 28 27.13 14.50 5.86
N ALA A 29 27.42 14.70 4.58
CA ALA A 29 27.31 13.67 3.57
C ALA A 29 28.39 13.86 2.51
N HIS A 30 28.82 12.78 1.89
CA HIS A 30 29.86 12.81 0.86
C HIS A 30 29.65 11.66 -0.13
N CYS A 31 30.12 11.88 -1.36
CA CYS A 31 30.21 10.86 -2.38
C CYS A 31 31.54 11.04 -3.12
N ASP A 32 32.16 9.92 -3.47
CA ASP A 32 33.42 9.82 -4.21
C ASP A 32 33.28 10.13 -5.71
N CYS A 33 32.15 10.64 -6.17
CA CYS A 33 31.99 11.07 -7.55
C CYS A 33 32.69 12.41 -7.81
N VAL A 34 33.01 12.68 -9.07
CA VAL A 34 33.68 13.93 -9.50
C VAL A 34 32.92 15.18 -9.06
N ALA A 35 31.60 15.14 -9.03
CA ALA A 35 30.75 16.23 -8.54
C ALA A 35 30.74 16.33 -7.00
N GLY A 36 30.87 15.20 -6.29
CA GLY A 36 30.86 15.12 -4.83
C GLY A 36 32.14 15.63 -4.17
N LEU A 37 33.21 15.82 -4.94
CA LEU A 37 34.45 16.46 -4.47
C LEU A 37 34.32 17.97 -4.22
N ARG A 38 33.26 18.62 -4.74
CA ARG A 38 33.08 20.08 -4.60
C ARG A 38 32.04 20.49 -3.56
N GLU A 39 31.07 19.61 -3.25
CA GLU A 39 30.01 19.84 -2.25
C GLU A 39 29.08 18.60 -2.11
N VAL A 40 27.83 18.68 -2.58
CA VAL A 40 26.79 17.65 -2.54
C VAL A 40 26.38 17.29 -3.96
N CYS A 41 26.37 16.00 -4.29
CA CYS A 41 25.97 15.52 -5.60
C CYS A 41 24.58 14.87 -5.60
N THR A 42 24.02 14.62 -6.79
CA THR A 42 22.76 13.89 -6.98
C THR A 42 22.75 12.50 -6.34
N HIS A 43 23.90 11.81 -6.27
CA HIS A 43 23.98 10.52 -5.56
C HIS A 43 23.66 10.64 -4.07
N VAL A 44 24.15 11.69 -3.40
CA VAL A 44 23.85 11.94 -1.98
C VAL A 44 22.35 12.19 -1.80
N ALA A 45 21.75 12.98 -2.68
CA ALA A 45 20.31 13.21 -2.68
C ALA A 45 19.53 11.91 -2.88
N ALA A 46 19.94 11.03 -3.80
CA ALA A 46 19.30 9.75 -4.04
C ALA A 46 19.33 8.84 -2.79
N VAL A 47 20.45 8.79 -2.07
CA VAL A 47 20.56 8.03 -0.81
C VAL A 47 19.67 8.65 0.29
N LEU A 48 19.59 9.99 0.37
CA LEU A 48 18.69 10.64 1.33
C LEU A 48 17.21 10.33 1.05
N PHE A 49 16.80 10.35 -0.22
CA PHE A 49 15.43 10.00 -0.60
C PHE A 49 15.09 8.54 -0.31
N SER A 50 16.04 7.61 -0.50
CA SER A 50 15.80 6.20 -0.18
C SER A 50 15.66 5.97 1.33
N ILE A 51 16.42 6.70 2.16
CA ILE A 51 16.28 6.68 3.61
C ILE A 51 14.91 7.23 4.03
N ASP A 52 14.48 8.38 3.50
CA ASP A 52 13.17 8.97 3.80
C ASP A 52 12.02 8.04 3.42
N GLU A 53 12.06 7.42 2.23
CA GLU A 53 11.07 6.44 1.82
C GLU A 53 11.05 5.20 2.74
N ALA A 54 12.21 4.70 3.14
CA ALA A 54 12.32 3.57 4.05
C ALA A 54 11.72 3.89 5.43
N VAL A 55 11.98 5.09 5.96
CA VAL A 55 11.42 5.54 7.24
C VAL A 55 9.90 5.68 7.14
N ARG A 56 9.39 6.31 6.08
CA ARG A 56 7.93 6.42 5.86
C ARG A 56 7.25 5.05 5.78
N LYS A 57 7.87 4.07 5.12
CA LYS A 57 7.35 2.70 5.05
C LYS A 57 7.37 1.96 6.40
N LEU A 58 8.25 2.34 7.32
CA LEU A 58 8.28 1.80 8.67
C LEU A 58 7.19 2.41 9.55
N GLU A 59 6.92 3.71 9.38
CA GLU A 59 5.86 4.42 10.10
C GLU A 59 4.47 4.03 9.60
N ASP A 60 4.32 3.80 8.29
CA ASP A 60 3.07 3.39 7.68
C ASP A 60 2.87 1.88 7.83
N VAL A 61 2.09 1.47 8.84
CA VAL A 61 1.78 0.05 9.05
C VAL A 61 0.91 -0.43 7.90
N THR A 62 1.55 -1.02 6.89
CA THR A 62 0.85 -1.66 5.77
C THR A 62 -0.20 -2.65 6.29
N ARG A 63 -1.32 -2.83 5.58
CA ARG A 63 -2.36 -3.80 5.97
C ARG A 63 -1.82 -5.22 6.18
N THR A 64 -0.71 -5.58 5.54
CA THR A 64 -0.01 -6.86 5.71
C THR A 64 0.94 -6.90 6.91
N GLY A 65 1.35 -5.75 7.44
CA GLY A 65 2.11 -5.62 8.68
C GLY A 65 1.24 -5.73 9.95
N VAL A 66 -0.08 -5.58 9.81
CA VAL A 66 -1.04 -5.85 10.88
C VAL A 66 -1.34 -7.35 10.94
N LYS A 67 -1.44 -7.90 12.16
CA LYS A 67 -1.85 -9.29 12.38
C LYS A 67 -3.17 -9.54 11.64
N ALA A 68 -3.22 -10.58 10.80
CA ALA A 68 -4.41 -10.92 10.02
C ALA A 68 -5.62 -11.05 10.96
N TYR A 69 -6.56 -10.12 10.85
CA TYR A 69 -7.82 -10.18 11.58
C TYR A 69 -8.89 -10.64 10.60
N TRP A 70 -9.45 -11.82 10.87
CA TRP A 70 -10.67 -12.23 10.20
C TRP A 70 -11.76 -11.25 10.62
N MET A 71 -12.15 -10.35 9.71
CA MET A 71 -13.34 -9.54 9.94
C MET A 71 -14.52 -10.50 10.02
N PRO A 72 -15.19 -10.64 11.17
CA PRO A 72 -16.39 -11.45 11.22
C PRO A 72 -17.38 -10.86 10.21
N PRO A 73 -18.05 -11.69 9.40
CA PRO A 73 -19.05 -11.17 8.47
C PRO A 73 -20.07 -10.35 9.26
N SER A 74 -20.36 -9.13 8.80
CA SER A 74 -21.37 -8.24 9.40
C SER A 74 -22.81 -8.76 9.22
N ASN A 75 -22.97 -10.04 8.90
CA ASN A 75 -24.26 -10.64 8.70
C ASN A 75 -24.86 -10.98 10.07
N LYS A 76 -26.16 -10.71 10.20
CA LYS A 76 -26.93 -11.17 11.34
C LYS A 76 -26.79 -12.70 11.43
N PRO A 77 -26.72 -13.29 12.64
CA PRO A 77 -26.76 -14.74 12.79
C PRO A 77 -28.04 -15.27 12.11
N VAL A 78 -27.86 -16.20 11.17
CA VAL A 78 -28.96 -16.88 10.47
C VAL A 78 -29.02 -18.30 11.02
N GLU A 79 -30.23 -18.80 11.26
CA GLU A 79 -30.41 -20.19 11.64
C GLU A 79 -29.89 -21.13 10.54
N PRO A 80 -29.11 -22.17 10.88
CA PRO A 80 -28.63 -23.14 9.91
C PRO A 80 -29.81 -23.89 9.30
N LYS A 81 -29.85 -23.95 7.97
CA LYS A 81 -30.87 -24.68 7.21
C LYS A 81 -30.22 -25.72 6.32
N LEU A 82 -30.96 -26.78 6.02
CA LEU A 82 -30.52 -27.79 5.07
C LEU A 82 -30.45 -27.18 3.67
N ILE A 83 -29.57 -27.70 2.82
CA ILE A 83 -29.27 -27.08 1.51
C ILE A 83 -30.51 -26.93 0.64
N TYR A 84 -31.42 -27.89 0.68
CA TYR A 84 -32.67 -27.85 -0.08
C TYR A 84 -33.71 -26.85 0.49
N GLU A 85 -33.53 -26.38 1.73
CA GLU A 85 -34.38 -25.38 2.39
C GLU A 85 -33.81 -23.97 2.28
N MET A 86 -32.58 -23.83 1.78
CA MET A 86 -31.94 -22.55 1.56
C MET A 86 -32.48 -21.90 0.28
N ASP A 87 -32.98 -20.69 0.41
CA ASP A 87 -33.42 -19.91 -0.74
C ASP A 87 -32.22 -19.22 -1.41
N LEU A 88 -31.65 -19.92 -2.39
CA LEU A 88 -30.51 -19.49 -3.22
C LEU A 88 -30.89 -18.48 -4.32
N SER A 89 -32.13 -18.01 -4.36
CA SER A 89 -32.57 -17.09 -5.40
C SER A 89 -31.85 -15.74 -5.25
N SER A 90 -31.48 -15.14 -6.39
CA SER A 90 -30.75 -13.86 -6.40
C SER A 90 -31.54 -12.76 -5.66
N PRO A 91 -30.91 -11.99 -4.75
CA PRO A 91 -31.59 -10.94 -3.98
C PRO A 91 -32.26 -9.88 -4.87
N LYS A 92 -31.67 -9.60 -6.04
CA LYS A 92 -32.23 -8.65 -7.00
C LYS A 92 -33.56 -9.14 -7.58
N ARG A 93 -33.69 -10.45 -7.78
CA ARG A 93 -34.88 -11.08 -8.38
C ARG A 93 -36.04 -11.11 -7.39
N LYS A 94 -35.78 -11.49 -6.12
CA LYS A 94 -36.79 -11.49 -5.05
C LYS A 94 -37.43 -10.11 -4.85
N ARG A 95 -36.60 -9.06 -4.83
CA ARG A 95 -37.08 -7.68 -4.68
C ARG A 95 -38.03 -7.27 -5.80
N LEU A 96 -37.74 -7.68 -7.04
CA LEU A 96 -38.61 -7.39 -8.19
C LEU A 96 -39.93 -8.14 -8.09
N ASP A 97 -39.89 -9.41 -7.68
CA ASP A 97 -41.08 -10.25 -7.52
C ASP A 97 -42.00 -9.73 -6.39
N GLU A 98 -41.43 -9.27 -5.27
CA GLU A 98 -42.16 -8.62 -4.18
C GLU A 98 -42.86 -7.32 -4.64
N ILE A 99 -42.11 -6.42 -5.31
CA ILE A 99 -42.66 -5.17 -5.86
C ILE A 99 -43.79 -5.45 -6.85
N GLN A 100 -43.64 -6.48 -7.68
CA GLN A 100 -44.66 -6.87 -8.65
C GLN A 100 -45.92 -7.41 -7.97
N SER A 101 -45.78 -8.22 -6.91
CA SER A 101 -46.91 -8.71 -6.13
C SER A 101 -47.67 -7.60 -5.40
N GLU A 102 -46.97 -6.62 -4.82
CA GLU A 102 -47.59 -5.47 -4.16
C GLU A 102 -48.37 -4.61 -5.16
N TYR A 103 -47.80 -4.39 -6.35
CA TYR A 103 -48.46 -3.63 -7.42
C TYR A 103 -49.77 -4.30 -7.89
N VAL A 104 -49.78 -5.63 -8.02
CA VAL A 104 -50.98 -6.40 -8.41
C VAL A 104 -52.07 -6.34 -7.33
N MET A 105 -51.69 -6.42 -6.05
CA MET A 105 -52.63 -6.36 -4.92
C MET A 105 -53.25 -4.97 -4.73
N LYS A 106 -52.53 -3.90 -5.10
CA LYS A 106 -52.99 -2.51 -4.97
C LYS A 106 -53.92 -2.05 -6.11
N LYS A 107 -54.08 -2.87 -7.15
CA LYS A 107 -54.87 -2.59 -8.36
C LYS A 107 -56.21 -3.37 -8.39
N LYS A 108 -56.52 -4.10 -7.31
CA LYS A 108 -57.79 -4.79 -7.05
C LYS A 108 -58.57 -4.01 -5.99
#